data_AF-A0A418HJT5-F1
#
_entry.id   AF-A0A418HJT5-F1
#
_cell.length_a   1.000
_cell.length_b   1.000
_cell.length_c   1.000
_cell.angle_alpha   90.00
_cell.angle_beta   90.00
_cell.angle_gamma   90.00
#
_symmetry.space_group_name_H-M   'P 1'
#
loop_
_entity.id
_entity.type
_entity.pdbx_description
1 polymer ?
#
loop_
_entity_poly.entity_id
_entity_poly.type
_entity_poly.pdbx_seq_one_letter_code
_entity_poly.pdbx_strand_id
1 'polypeptide(L)'
;LPDGTELTGVADDQGNYTIDLPGNKKFNGGEQLKVTSTDPSGNKSDEKVIDVKDTTPPVAPTVSEVTSESPQVSGTAEAGSTVKVELPDGTELTGVADDQGNYTIDLPSNKKFNGGESIKVTST
;
A
#
# COMPACT_ATOMS: atom_id res chain seq x y z
N LEU A 1 -12.38 -10.61 -16.23
CA LEU A 1 -12.10 -9.78 -15.04
C LEU A 1 -12.86 -10.35 -13.83
N PRO A 2 -12.52 -10.00 -12.58
CA PRO A 2 -13.15 -10.58 -11.38
C PRO A 2 -14.68 -10.38 -11.32
N ASP A 3 -15.17 -9.31 -11.95
CA ASP A 3 -16.60 -8.98 -12.05
C ASP A 3 -17.31 -9.64 -13.24
N GLY A 4 -16.68 -10.60 -13.90
CA GLY A 4 -17.23 -11.31 -15.07
C GLY A 4 -17.15 -10.53 -16.38
N THR A 5 -16.65 -9.29 -16.39
CA THR A 5 -16.41 -8.58 -17.67
C THR A 5 -15.31 -9.27 -18.45
N GLU A 6 -15.57 -9.53 -19.74
CA GLU A 6 -14.59 -10.05 -20.67
C GLU A 6 -13.95 -8.91 -21.48
N LEU A 7 -12.64 -9.00 -21.66
CA LEU A 7 -11.87 -8.13 -22.52
C LEU A 7 -11.16 -9.01 -23.54
N THR A 8 -11.12 -8.56 -24.80
CA THR A 8 -10.51 -9.32 -25.90
C THR A 8 -9.45 -8.48 -26.60
N GLY A 9 -8.35 -9.11 -26.99
CA GLY A 9 -7.32 -8.56 -27.86
C GLY A 9 -6.93 -9.59 -28.90
N VAL A 10 -6.24 -9.13 -29.95
CA VAL A 10 -5.69 -10.00 -31.00
C VAL A 10 -4.18 -10.03 -30.82
N ALA A 11 -3.59 -11.23 -30.83
CA ALA A 11 -2.14 -11.37 -30.82
C ALA A 11 -1.56 -11.00 -32.19
N ASP A 12 -0.37 -10.40 -32.21
CA ASP A 12 0.39 -10.12 -33.43
C ASP A 12 0.97 -11.42 -34.05
N ASP A 13 1.68 -11.27 -35.17
CA ASP A 13 2.32 -12.39 -35.88
C ASP A 13 3.47 -13.05 -35.10
N GLN A 14 3.92 -12.42 -34.01
CA GLN A 14 4.91 -12.93 -33.07
C GLN A 14 4.27 -13.51 -31.80
N GLY A 15 2.94 -13.41 -31.66
CA GLY A 15 2.19 -13.89 -30.50
C GLY A 15 2.10 -12.91 -29.34
N ASN A 16 2.55 -11.66 -29.49
CA ASN A 16 2.41 -10.63 -28.45
C ASN A 16 1.02 -10.01 -28.48
N TYR A 17 0.51 -9.59 -27.33
CA TYR A 17 -0.76 -8.89 -27.21
C TYR A 17 -0.72 -7.87 -26.08
N THR A 18 -1.53 -6.83 -26.23
CA THR A 18 -1.85 -5.87 -25.16
C THR A 18 -3.36 -5.73 -25.09
N ILE A 19 -3.90 -5.79 -23.87
CA ILE A 19 -5.31 -5.53 -23.60
C ILE A 19 -5.37 -4.46 -22.52
N ASP A 20 -5.93 -3.31 -22.88
CA ASP A 20 -6.09 -2.21 -21.92
C ASP A 20 -7.18 -2.55 -20.91
N LEU A 21 -6.89 -2.27 -19.63
CA LEU A 21 -7.87 -2.37 -18.57
C LEU A 21 -8.79 -1.14 -18.60
N PRO A 22 -10.10 -1.31 -18.33
CA PRO A 22 -11.03 -0.18 -18.28
C PRO A 22 -10.59 0.81 -17.21
N GLY A 23 -10.42 2.09 -17.57
CA GLY A 23 -9.97 3.12 -16.62
C GLY A 23 -10.91 3.39 -15.45
N ASN A 24 -12.18 2.97 -15.55
CA ASN A 24 -13.15 3.02 -14.45
C ASN A 24 -13.04 1.84 -13.48
N LYS A 25 -12.18 0.85 -13.76
CA LYS A 25 -11.91 -0.26 -12.85
C LYS A 25 -10.62 -0.01 -12.09
N LYS A 26 -10.74 -0.03 -10.76
CA LYS A 26 -9.60 -0.04 -9.84
C LYS A 26 -9.47 -1.44 -9.29
N PHE A 27 -8.24 -1.93 -9.25
CA PHE A 27 -7.87 -3.16 -8.56
C PHE A 27 -7.12 -2.75 -7.30
N ASN A 28 -7.48 -3.34 -6.18
CA ASN A 28 -6.87 -3.05 -4.88
C ASN A 28 -5.87 -4.15 -4.46
N GLY A 29 -5.71 -5.17 -5.29
CA GLY A 29 -4.87 -6.32 -4.98
C GLY A 29 -5.66 -7.49 -4.38
N GLY A 30 -5.14 -8.70 -4.58
CA GLY A 30 -5.79 -9.94 -4.19
C GLY A 30 -6.89 -10.39 -5.16
N GLU A 31 -7.29 -9.57 -6.14
CA GLU A 31 -8.16 -10.03 -7.21
C GLU A 31 -7.43 -10.94 -8.20
N GLN A 32 -8.17 -11.79 -8.91
CA GLN A 32 -7.64 -12.72 -9.90
C GLN A 32 -8.09 -12.35 -11.32
N LEU A 33 -7.15 -12.24 -12.25
CA LEU A 33 -7.42 -12.14 -13.68
C LEU A 33 -7.26 -13.50 -14.34
N LYS A 34 -8.22 -13.84 -15.20
CA LYS A 34 -8.26 -15.09 -15.96
C LYS A 34 -8.03 -14.77 -17.43
N VAL A 35 -7.06 -15.46 -18.03
CA VAL A 35 -6.65 -15.26 -19.42
C VAL A 35 -6.73 -16.58 -20.17
N THR A 36 -7.34 -16.54 -21.35
CA THR A 36 -7.41 -17.66 -22.29
C THR A 36 -7.15 -17.14 -23.69
N SER A 37 -6.58 -17.95 -24.57
CA SER A 37 -6.50 -17.67 -26.00
C SER A 37 -7.34 -18.65 -26.81
N THR A 38 -7.76 -18.24 -27.99
CA THR A 38 -8.49 -19.07 -28.94
C THR A 38 -7.83 -18.95 -30.31
N ASP A 39 -7.51 -20.07 -30.95
CA ASP A 39 -6.92 -20.06 -32.30
C ASP A 39 -7.98 -19.81 -33.39
N PRO A 40 -7.60 -19.57 -34.66
CA PRO A 40 -8.55 -19.34 -35.76
C PRO A 40 -9.47 -20.53 -36.07
N SER A 41 -9.12 -21.74 -35.61
CA SER A 41 -9.95 -22.94 -35.75
C SER A 41 -10.92 -23.14 -34.59
N GLY A 42 -10.90 -22.25 -33.59
CA GLY A 42 -11.78 -22.26 -32.43
C GLY A 42 -11.27 -23.08 -31.24
N ASN A 43 -10.02 -23.56 -31.25
CA ASN A 43 -9.46 -24.27 -30.11
C ASN A 43 -9.07 -23.29 -29.01
N LYS A 44 -9.61 -23.49 -27.80
CA LYS A 44 -9.36 -22.65 -26.63
C LYS A 44 -8.24 -23.24 -25.76
N SER A 45 -7.35 -22.39 -25.26
CA SER A 45 -6.33 -22.78 -24.30
C SER A 45 -6.92 -23.11 -22.92
N ASP A 46 -6.13 -23.77 -22.08
CA ASP A 46 -6.38 -23.76 -20.64
C ASP A 46 -6.30 -22.33 -20.08
N GLU A 47 -6.95 -22.12 -18.93
CA GLU A 47 -6.98 -20.83 -18.24
C GLU A 47 -5.64 -20.56 -17.52
N LYS A 48 -5.11 -19.35 -17.71
CA LYS A 48 -4.06 -18.79 -16.86
C LYS A 48 -4.67 -17.82 -15.86
N VAL A 49 -4.37 -18.03 -14.58
CA VAL A 49 -4.73 -17.11 -13.49
C VAL A 49 -3.54 -16.22 -13.14
N ILE A 50 -3.81 -14.92 -12.96
CA ILE A 50 -2.85 -13.90 -12.56
C ILE A 50 -3.41 -13.18 -11.34
N ASP A 51 -2.67 -13.18 -10.23
CA ASP A 51 -3.03 -12.40 -9.05
C ASP A 51 -2.64 -10.93 -9.25
N VAL A 52 -3.59 -10.04 -8.99
CA VAL A 52 -3.32 -8.61 -8.96
C VAL A 52 -2.60 -8.29 -7.65
N LYS A 53 -1.41 -7.70 -7.78
CA LYS A 53 -0.63 -7.28 -6.62
C LYS A 53 -1.19 -5.98 -6.05
N ASP A 54 -1.38 -5.93 -4.74
CA ASP A 54 -1.64 -4.67 -4.05
C ASP A 54 -0.38 -3.79 -4.09
N THR A 55 -0.55 -2.57 -4.57
CA THR A 55 0.47 -1.52 -4.59
C THR A 55 -0.03 -0.22 -3.95
N THR A 56 -1.18 -0.26 -3.29
CA THR A 56 -1.79 0.88 -2.62
C THR A 56 -1.04 1.13 -1.32
N PRO A 57 -0.34 2.27 -1.16
CA PRO A 57 0.30 2.58 0.11
C PRO A 57 -0.76 2.83 1.19
N PRO A 58 -0.45 2.56 2.46
CA PRO A 58 -1.33 2.92 3.56
C PRO A 58 -1.53 4.44 3.61
N VAL A 59 -2.62 4.87 4.24
CA VAL A 59 -2.85 6.30 4.50
C VAL A 59 -1.75 6.82 5.43
N ALA A 60 -1.20 7.98 5.08
CA ALA A 60 -0.16 8.62 5.89
C ALA A 60 -0.68 8.85 7.33
N PRO A 61 0.14 8.58 8.35
CA PRO A 61 -0.27 8.77 9.73
C PRO A 61 -0.49 10.25 10.04
N THR A 62 -1.45 10.53 10.91
CA THR A 62 -1.58 11.83 11.56
C THR A 62 -0.71 11.87 12.80
N VAL A 63 -0.32 13.08 13.22
CA VAL A 63 0.50 13.27 14.42
C VAL A 63 -0.19 14.33 15.28
N SER A 64 -0.42 14.02 16.55
CA SER A 64 -0.86 14.99 17.56
C SER A 64 0.24 16.02 17.82
N GLU A 65 -0.08 17.12 18.50
CA GLU A 65 0.94 18.12 18.84
C GLU A 65 2.10 17.48 19.64
N VAL A 66 3.33 17.74 19.20
CA VAL A 66 4.56 17.32 19.87
C VAL A 66 5.33 18.58 20.28
N THR A 67 5.76 18.61 21.54
CA THR A 67 6.52 19.72 22.14
C THR A 67 7.89 19.23 22.59
N SER A 68 8.77 20.15 23.00
CA SER A 68 10.08 19.77 23.55
C SER A 68 10.02 18.90 24.81
N GLU A 69 8.89 18.98 25.52
CA GLU A 69 8.65 18.25 26.77
C GLU A 69 7.80 16.98 26.56
N SER A 70 7.37 16.69 25.32
CA SER A 70 6.55 15.52 25.04
C SER A 70 7.35 14.24 25.29
N PRO A 71 6.84 13.31 26.12
CA PRO A 71 7.52 12.02 26.36
C PRO A 71 7.22 10.98 25.27
N GLN A 72 6.30 11.27 24.34
CA GLN A 72 5.81 10.34 23.34
C GLN A 72 5.32 11.09 22.10
N VAL A 73 5.24 10.36 20.99
CA VAL A 73 4.53 10.76 19.76
C VAL A 73 3.27 9.93 19.66
N SER A 74 2.12 10.58 19.49
CA SER A 74 0.83 9.90 19.31
C SER A 74 0.10 10.42 18.08
N GLY A 75 -0.82 9.63 17.56
CA GLY A 75 -1.60 10.00 16.39
C GLY A 75 -2.48 8.85 15.90
N THR A 76 -2.90 8.94 14.64
CA THR A 76 -3.66 7.86 13.98
C THR A 76 -2.96 7.37 12.72
N ALA A 77 -3.10 6.09 12.43
CA ALA A 77 -2.69 5.46 11.17
C ALA A 77 -3.74 4.41 10.77
N GLU A 78 -3.49 3.69 9.68
CA GLU A 78 -4.32 2.54 9.33
C GLU A 78 -4.19 1.45 10.41
N ALA A 79 -5.30 0.87 10.84
CA ALA A 79 -5.33 -0.13 11.90
C ALA A 79 -4.42 -1.32 11.57
N GLY A 80 -3.59 -1.73 12.53
CA GLY A 80 -2.61 -2.80 12.35
C GLY A 80 -1.35 -2.43 11.54
N SER A 81 -1.29 -1.21 10.96
CA SER A 81 -0.09 -0.75 10.27
C SER A 81 1.07 -0.49 11.23
N THR A 82 2.29 -0.67 10.75
CA THR A 82 3.50 -0.30 11.50
C THR A 82 3.77 1.18 11.28
N VAL A 83 3.74 1.95 12.36
CA VAL A 83 4.11 3.36 12.36
C VAL A 83 5.59 3.48 12.70
N LYS A 84 6.31 4.26 11.89
CA LYS A 84 7.72 4.58 12.06
C LYS A 84 7.89 6.07 12.30
N VAL A 85 8.63 6.41 13.35
CA VAL A 85 9.00 7.78 13.72
C VAL A 85 10.51 7.92 13.57
N GLU A 86 10.94 8.82 12.70
CA GLU A 86 12.36 9.18 12.50
C GLU A 86 12.62 10.51 13.19
N LEU A 87 13.50 10.47 14.20
CA LEU A 87 13.93 11.65 14.96
C LEU A 87 14.95 12.48 14.16
N PRO A 88 15.19 13.75 14.55
CA PRO A 88 16.10 14.64 13.81
C PRO A 88 17.54 14.14 13.68
N ASP A 89 17.99 13.26 14.57
CA ASP A 89 19.31 12.64 14.53
C ASP A 89 19.36 11.30 13.78
N GLY A 90 18.26 10.93 13.10
CA GLY A 90 18.12 9.69 12.35
C GLY A 90 17.76 8.48 13.21
N THR A 91 17.53 8.63 14.53
CA THR A 91 17.02 7.53 15.35
C THR A 91 15.63 7.14 14.88
N GLU A 92 15.41 5.85 14.62
CA GLU A 92 14.12 5.31 14.20
C GLU A 92 13.43 4.61 15.38
N LEU A 93 12.16 4.94 15.59
CA LEU A 93 11.28 4.33 16.57
C LEU A 93 10.09 3.72 15.83
N THR A 94 9.52 2.64 16.37
CA THR A 94 8.38 1.97 15.75
C THR A 94 7.29 1.68 16.78
N GLY A 95 6.06 1.64 16.28
CA GLY A 95 4.86 1.23 17.02
C GLY A 95 3.85 0.65 16.04
N VAL A 96 2.80 0.04 16.56
CA VAL A 96 1.70 -0.51 15.75
C VAL A 96 0.44 0.27 16.10
N ALA A 97 -0.31 0.66 15.07
CA ALA A 97 -1.63 1.25 15.29
C ALA A 97 -2.61 0.16 15.73
N ASP A 98 -3.38 0.44 16.78
CA ASP A 98 -4.38 -0.49 17.30
C ASP A 98 -5.55 -0.72 16.31
N ASP A 99 -6.51 -1.55 16.69
CA ASP A 99 -7.70 -1.86 15.88
C ASP A 99 -8.59 -0.63 15.59
N GLN A 100 -8.39 0.47 16.33
CA GLN A 100 -9.05 1.75 16.12
C GLN A 100 -8.18 2.75 15.34
N GLY A 101 -6.96 2.34 14.96
CA GLY A 101 -5.99 3.16 14.24
C GLY A 101 -5.16 4.08 15.13
N ASN A 102 -5.27 4.03 16.46
CA ASN A 102 -4.47 4.89 17.34
C ASN A 102 -3.08 4.29 17.57
N TYR A 103 -2.05 5.14 17.64
CA TYR A 103 -0.72 4.72 18.04
C TYR A 103 -0.10 5.68 19.05
N THR A 104 0.80 5.14 19.89
CA THR A 104 1.67 5.89 20.80
C THR A 104 3.06 5.28 20.76
N ILE A 105 4.08 6.10 20.59
CA ILE A 105 5.50 5.69 20.55
C ILE A 105 6.26 6.55 21.56
N ASP A 106 6.86 5.91 22.56
CA ASP A 106 7.66 6.59 23.59
C ASP A 106 8.94 7.18 23.01
N LEU A 107 9.21 8.44 23.36
CA LEU A 107 10.45 9.11 23.02
C LEU A 107 11.53 8.75 24.06
N PRO A 108 12.78 8.46 23.64
CA PRO A 108 13.83 8.11 24.58
C PRO A 108 14.15 9.29 25.51
N SER A 109 14.20 9.04 26.82
CA SER A 109 14.41 10.07 27.85
C SER A 109 15.77 10.80 27.77
N ASN A 110 16.72 10.24 27.02
CA ASN A 110 18.02 10.87 26.75
C ASN A 110 18.02 11.78 25.51
N LYS A 111 16.91 11.88 24.77
CA LYS A 111 16.74 12.81 23.66
C LYS A 111 16.12 14.10 24.20
N LYS A 112 16.70 15.23 23.81
CA LYS A 112 16.19 16.57 24.12
C LYS A 112 15.89 17.27 22.80
N PHE A 113 14.68 17.78 22.67
CA PHE A 113 14.26 18.62 21.56
C PHE A 113 14.33 20.08 22.03
N ASN A 114 14.78 20.99 21.17
CA ASN A 114 14.94 22.41 21.48
C ASN A 114 13.82 23.27 20.86
N GLY A 115 12.91 22.64 20.11
CA GLY A 115 11.84 23.31 19.37
C GLY A 115 12.29 23.68 17.96
N GLY A 116 11.38 23.51 17.00
CA GLY A 116 11.63 23.78 15.58
C GLY A 116 12.29 22.63 14.81
N GLU A 117 12.66 21.53 15.49
CA GLU A 117 13.06 20.31 14.79
C GLU A 117 11.89 19.65 14.06
N SER A 118 12.20 18.90 12.99
CA SER A 118 11.22 18.10 12.26
C SER A 118 11.35 16.64 12.65
N ILE A 119 10.22 16.02 12.99
CA ILE A 119 10.07 14.58 13.15
C ILE A 119 9.32 14.07 11.93
N LYS A 120 9.78 12.97 11.35
CA LYS A 120 9.11 12.35 10.21
C LYS A 120 8.36 11.11 10.67
N VAL A 121 7.10 11.00 10.28
CA VAL A 121 6.24 9.86 10.62
C VAL A 121 5.70 9.22 9.35
N THR A 122 5.80 7.90 9.26
CA THR A 122 5.36 7.10 8.11
C THR A 122 4.68 5.82 8.61
N SER A 123 3.80 5.23 7.80
CA SER A 123 3.18 3.92 8.05
C SER A 123 3.52 2.94 6.92
N THR A 124 3.60 1.65 7.25
CA THR A 124 3.80 0.53 6.30
C THR A 124 2.95 -0.67 6.67
#